data_AF-A0A968BXU7-F1
#
_entry.id   AF-A0A968BXU7-F1
#
_cell.length_a   1.000
_cell.length_b   1.000
_cell.length_c   1.000
_cell.angle_alpha   90.00
_cell.angle_beta   90.00
_cell.angle_gamma   90.00
#
_symmetry.space_group_name_H-M   'P 1'
#
loop_
_entity.id
_entity.type
_entity.pdbx_description
1 polymer ?
#
loop_
_entity_poly.entity_id
_entity_poly.type
_entity_poly.pdbx_seq_one_letter_code
_entity_poly.pdbx_strand_id
1 'polypeptide(L)'
;RREANRHGLEGDLVWDSLVWLLIGGVLGARVWHILTPSASLQAQGVTTMYYLTHPLDAIAVWRGGLGIPGAIVGGAIALYLFTRRRQLPFPAWLDAGAPGLALGQAIGRWGN
;
A
#
# COMPACT_ATOMS: atom_id res chain seq x y z
N ARG A 1 -6.78 -8.28 -15.59
CA ARG A 1 -7.37 -8.31 -16.94
C ARG A 1 -8.79 -8.88 -17.00
N ARG A 2 -9.08 -10.11 -16.52
CA ARG A 2 -10.46 -10.66 -16.57
C ARG A 2 -11.49 -9.85 -15.76
N GLU A 3 -11.17 -9.47 -14.51
CA GLU A 3 -12.10 -8.68 -13.68
C GLU A 3 -12.28 -7.24 -14.21
N ALA A 4 -11.19 -6.64 -14.69
CA ALA A 4 -11.19 -5.34 -15.35
C ALA A 4 -12.14 -5.29 -16.56
N ASN A 5 -12.08 -6.31 -17.42
CA ASN A 5 -12.95 -6.42 -18.60
C ASN A 5 -14.44 -6.58 -18.21
N ARG A 6 -14.76 -7.22 -17.07
CA ARG A 6 -16.15 -7.29 -16.56
C ARG A 6 -16.69 -5.92 -16.14
N HIS A 7 -15.80 -5.02 -15.70
CA HIS A 7 -16.15 -3.64 -15.31
C HIS A 7 -15.95 -2.61 -16.43
N GLY A 8 -15.67 -3.04 -17.67
CA GLY A 8 -15.45 -2.14 -18.80
C GLY A 8 -14.18 -1.29 -18.67
N LEU A 9 -13.21 -1.72 -17.84
CA LEU A 9 -11.96 -1.01 -17.63
C LEU A 9 -10.93 -1.43 -18.68
N GLU A 10 -10.29 -0.46 -19.32
CA GLU A 10 -9.21 -0.72 -20.26
C GLU A 10 -8.07 -1.48 -19.56
N GLY A 11 -7.67 -2.61 -20.14
CA GLY A 11 -6.69 -3.50 -19.53
C GLY A 11 -5.33 -2.85 -19.26
N ASP A 12 -4.98 -1.80 -20.01
CA ASP A 12 -3.72 -1.06 -19.85
C ASP A 12 -3.79 -0.09 -18.66
N LEU A 13 -4.96 0.53 -18.42
CA LEU A 13 -5.18 1.36 -17.23
C LEU A 13 -5.02 0.56 -15.93
N VAL A 14 -5.30 -0.75 -15.96
CA VAL A 14 -5.10 -1.62 -14.80
C VAL A 14 -3.62 -1.87 -14.53
N TRP A 15 -2.81 -2.04 -15.57
CA TRP A 15 -1.37 -2.17 -15.40
C TRP A 15 -0.74 -0.86 -14.92
N ASP A 16 -1.18 0.28 -15.46
CA ASP A 16 -0.81 1.60 -14.97
C ASP A 16 -1.15 1.75 -13.48
N SER A 17 -2.39 1.40 -13.09
CA SER A 17 -2.84 1.59 -11.71
C SER A 17 -2.07 0.72 -10.72
N LEU A 18 -1.65 -0.48 -11.12
CA LEU A 18 -0.84 -1.37 -10.28
C LEU A 18 0.48 -0.73 -9.85
N VAL A 19 1.13 0.03 -10.72
CA VAL A 19 2.37 0.75 -10.38
C VAL A 19 2.09 1.83 -9.32
N TRP A 20 1.01 2.60 -9.50
CA TRP A 20 0.59 3.61 -8.53
C TRP A 20 0.20 2.98 -7.18
N LEU A 21 -0.54 1.89 -7.21
CA LEU A 21 -0.95 1.12 -6.04
C LEU A 21 0.25 0.57 -5.27
N LEU A 22 1.25 0.05 -5.97
CA LEU A 22 2.48 -0.47 -5.36
C LEU A 22 3.25 0.64 -4.67
N ILE A 23 3.48 1.77 -5.35
CA ILE A 23 4.19 2.92 -4.78
C ILE A 23 3.43 3.46 -3.57
N GLY A 24 2.13 3.70 -3.71
CA GLY A 24 1.28 4.18 -2.62
C GLY A 24 1.22 3.22 -1.43
N GLY A 25 1.14 1.91 -1.72
CA GLY A 25 1.13 0.87 -0.70
C GLY A 25 2.44 0.79 0.07
N VAL A 26 3.59 0.79 -0.60
CA VAL A 26 4.90 0.75 0.08
C VAL A 26 5.11 2.01 0.92
N LEU A 27 4.80 3.19 0.38
CA LEU A 27 4.90 4.46 1.11
C LEU A 27 3.98 4.48 2.32
N GLY A 28 2.69 4.12 2.15
CA GLY A 28 1.72 4.06 3.24
C GLY A 28 2.11 3.05 4.32
N ALA A 29 2.59 1.87 3.91
CA ALA A 29 3.07 0.85 4.83
C ALA A 29 4.26 1.33 5.67
N ARG A 30 5.16 2.10 5.05
CA ARG A 30 6.33 2.65 5.74
C ARG A 30 5.95 3.77 6.70
N VAL A 31 5.11 4.69 6.26
CA VAL A 31 4.59 5.77 7.12
C VAL A 31 3.86 5.17 8.33
N TRP A 32 3.03 4.16 8.12
CA TRP A 32 2.36 3.45 9.21
C TRP A 32 3.36 2.85 10.19
N HIS A 33 4.41 2.19 9.72
CA HIS A 33 5.44 1.61 10.57
C HIS A 33 6.18 2.68 11.41
N ILE A 34 6.49 3.84 10.84
CA ILE A 34 7.15 4.95 11.54
C ILE A 34 6.25 5.54 12.64
N LEU A 35 4.96 5.68 12.35
CA LEU A 35 3.98 6.27 13.28
C LEU A 35 3.48 5.26 14.34
N THR A 36 3.57 3.96 14.04
CA THR A 36 3.16 2.88 14.95
C THR A 36 4.27 1.83 15.11
N PRO A 37 5.42 2.17 15.74
CA PRO A 37 6.48 1.20 16.00
C PRO A 37 5.96 0.07 16.91
N SER A 38 6.36 -1.17 16.63
CA SER A 38 5.98 -2.33 17.46
C SER A 38 6.55 -2.22 18.88
N ALA A 39 5.93 -2.90 19.85
CA ALA A 39 6.42 -2.92 21.23
C ALA A 39 7.88 -3.43 21.33
N SER A 40 8.26 -4.39 20.48
CA SER A 40 9.65 -4.88 20.39
C SER A 40 10.65 -3.81 19.94
N LEU A 41 10.26 -2.96 18.99
CA LEU A 41 11.09 -1.84 18.52
C LEU A 41 11.18 -0.74 19.57
N GLN A 42 10.07 -0.44 20.24
CA GLN A 42 10.07 0.52 21.34
C GLN A 42 10.97 0.07 22.50
N ALA A 43 10.99 -1.23 22.81
CA ALA A 43 11.91 -1.81 23.80
C ALA A 43 13.39 -1.70 23.38
N GLN A 44 13.67 -1.60 22.08
CA GLN A 44 15.01 -1.34 21.51
C GLN A 44 15.32 0.17 21.38
N GLY A 45 14.44 1.05 21.86
CA GLY A 45 14.59 2.51 21.75
C GLY A 45 14.17 3.10 20.40
N VAL A 46 13.66 2.28 19.48
CA VAL A 46 13.18 2.72 18.16
C VAL A 46 11.75 3.22 18.28
N THR A 47 11.62 4.52 18.46
CA THR A 47 10.34 5.24 18.55
C THR A 47 10.08 6.07 17.29
N THR A 48 8.90 6.67 17.17
CA THR A 48 8.64 7.65 16.11
C THR A 48 9.65 8.81 16.16
N MET A 49 10.07 9.25 17.34
CA MET A 49 11.11 10.28 17.49
C MET A 49 12.48 9.82 16.98
N TYR A 50 12.83 8.54 17.14
CA TYR A 50 14.05 7.98 16.56
C TYR A 50 14.07 8.14 15.03
N TYR A 51 12.95 7.83 14.37
CA TYR A 51 12.86 7.98 12.91
C TYR A 51 12.93 9.44 12.43
N LEU A 52 12.45 10.39 13.23
CA LEU A 52 12.57 11.82 12.92
C LEU A 52 14.00 12.34 13.03
N THR A 53 14.82 11.74 13.90
CA THR A 53 16.25 12.07 14.02
C THR A 53 17.14 11.26 13.08
N HIS A 54 16.65 10.13 12.56
CA HIS A 54 17.37 9.24 11.65
C HIS A 54 16.60 9.03 10.33
N PRO A 55 16.57 10.03 9.43
CA PRO A 55 15.74 9.99 8.22
C PRO A 55 16.14 8.89 7.23
N LEU A 56 17.41 8.48 7.21
CA LEU A 56 17.86 7.35 6.39
C LEU A 56 17.23 6.03 6.83
N ASP A 57 17.11 5.83 8.14
CA ASP A 57 16.43 4.66 8.69
C ASP A 57 14.93 4.72 8.41
N ALA A 58 14.32 5.91 8.41
CA ALA A 58 12.92 6.06 8.04
C ALA A 58 12.62 5.63 6.59
N ILE A 59 13.55 5.83 5.66
CA ILE A 59 13.37 5.49 4.23
C ILE A 59 13.82 4.04 3.92
N ALA A 60 14.59 3.41 4.79
CA ALA A 60 15.17 2.08 4.59
C ALA A 60 14.14 0.93 4.61
N VAL A 61 13.27 0.85 3.61
CA VAL A 61 12.23 -0.19 3.45
C VAL A 61 12.80 -1.59 3.28
N TRP A 62 14.04 -1.72 2.80
CA TRP A 62 14.75 -3.01 2.66
C TRP A 62 15.19 -3.62 4.00
N ARG A 63 15.16 -2.85 5.10
CA ARG A 63 15.39 -3.37 6.45
C ARG A 63 14.14 -3.98 7.08
N GLY A 64 13.05 -4.12 6.31
CA GLY A 64 11.75 -4.54 6.81
C GLY A 64 11.00 -3.38 7.48
N GLY A 65 9.97 -3.70 8.26
CA GLY A 65 9.12 -2.71 8.92
C GLY A 65 8.12 -2.06 7.97
N LEU A 66 7.18 -2.87 7.48
CA LEU A 66 6.07 -2.43 6.62
C LEU A 66 4.75 -2.84 7.28
N GLY A 67 3.89 -1.85 7.57
CA GLY A 67 2.58 -2.09 8.15
C GLY A 67 1.53 -2.38 7.09
N ILE A 68 0.87 -3.55 7.16
CA ILE A 68 -0.24 -3.90 6.26
C ILE A 68 -1.37 -2.85 6.29
N PRO A 69 -1.83 -2.32 7.44
CA PRO A 69 -2.88 -1.30 7.45
C PRO A 69 -2.47 -0.04 6.66
N GLY A 70 -1.21 0.37 6.81
CA GLY A 70 -0.62 1.44 6.02
C GLY A 70 -0.60 1.14 4.53
N ALA A 71 -0.28 -0.09 4.14
CA ALA A 71 -0.29 -0.51 2.74
C ALA A 71 -1.68 -0.37 2.11
N ILE A 72 -2.72 -0.78 2.83
CA ILE A 72 -4.11 -0.73 2.37
C ILE A 72 -4.55 0.74 2.21
N VAL A 73 -4.31 1.57 3.23
CA VAL A 73 -4.68 3.00 3.19
C VAL A 73 -3.89 3.73 2.11
N GLY A 74 -2.58 3.51 2.01
CA GLY A 74 -1.72 4.13 1.01
C GLY A 74 -2.09 3.71 -0.42
N GLY A 75 -2.41 2.45 -0.64
CA GLY A 75 -2.93 1.93 -1.90
C GLY A 75 -4.27 2.57 -2.27
N ALA A 76 -5.22 2.66 -1.34
CA ALA A 76 -6.51 3.29 -1.57
C ALA A 76 -6.39 4.78 -1.95
N ILE A 77 -5.51 5.52 -1.27
CA ILE A 77 -5.21 6.92 -1.61
C ILE A 77 -4.60 7.03 -3.00
N ALA A 78 -3.63 6.17 -3.34
CA ALA A 78 -3.02 6.17 -4.67
C ALA A 78 -4.04 5.84 -5.78
N LEU A 79 -4.94 4.88 -5.53
CA LEU A 79 -6.03 4.55 -6.46
C LEU A 79 -7.00 5.72 -6.64
N TYR A 80 -7.35 6.39 -5.55
CA TYR A 80 -8.19 7.59 -5.59
C TYR A 80 -7.56 8.69 -6.43
N LEU A 81 -6.26 8.97 -6.23
CA LEU A 81 -5.54 9.97 -7.02
C LEU A 81 -5.42 9.57 -8.50
N PHE A 82 -5.14 8.30 -8.79
CA PHE A 82 -5.06 7.77 -10.14
C PHE A 82 -6.38 7.92 -10.89
N THR A 83 -7.47 7.42 -10.30
CA THR A 83 -8.81 7.49 -10.88
C THR A 83 -9.28 8.94 -11.03
N ARG A 84 -9.02 9.81 -10.05
CA ARG A 84 -9.36 11.23 -10.11
C ARG A 84 -8.66 11.96 -11.26
N ARG A 85 -7.37 11.70 -11.48
CA ARG A 85 -6.62 12.32 -12.60
C ARG A 85 -7.06 11.83 -13.97
N ARG A 86 -7.57 10.59 -14.06
CA ARG A 86 -8.03 9.97 -15.31
C ARG A 86 -9.56 10.07 -15.49
N GLN A 87 -10.28 10.77 -14.61
CA GLN A 87 -11.74 10.90 -14.61
C GLN A 87 -12.49 9.55 -14.59
N LEU A 88 -11.94 8.57 -13.88
CA LEU A 88 -12.48 7.22 -13.76
C LEU A 88 -13.34 7.07 -12.48
N PRO A 89 -14.34 6.15 -12.48
CA PRO A 89 -15.20 5.93 -11.31
C PRO A 89 -14.45 5.15 -10.21
N PHE A 90 -13.97 5.86 -9.19
CA PHE A 90 -13.22 5.27 -8.06
C PHE A 90 -13.88 4.02 -7.43
N PRO A 91 -15.20 3.99 -7.13
CA PRO A 91 -15.82 2.82 -6.51
C PRO A 91 -15.70 1.55 -7.37
N ALA A 92 -15.90 1.66 -8.69
CA ALA A 92 -15.79 0.52 -9.60
C ALA A 92 -14.36 -0.05 -9.65
N TRP A 93 -13.35 0.81 -9.56
CA TRP A 93 -11.95 0.41 -9.49
C TRP A 93 -11.58 -0.23 -8.16
N LEU A 94 -12.14 0.28 -7.06
CA LEU A 94 -11.96 -0.28 -5.72
C LEU A 94 -12.57 -1.69 -5.64
N ASP A 95 -13.79 -1.86 -6.14
CA ASP A 95 -14.48 -3.16 -6.17
C ASP A 95 -13.73 -4.17 -7.04
N ALA A 96 -13.26 -3.75 -8.22
CA ALA A 96 -12.45 -4.60 -9.10
C ALA A 96 -11.09 -4.99 -8.46
N GLY A 97 -10.55 -4.17 -7.56
CA GLY A 97 -9.31 -4.41 -6.84
C GLY A 97 -9.46 -5.30 -5.60
N ALA A 98 -10.66 -5.38 -5.01
CA ALA A 98 -10.91 -6.10 -3.75
C ALA A 98 -10.51 -7.59 -3.79
N PRO A 99 -10.79 -8.38 -4.86
CA PRO A 99 -10.32 -9.75 -4.96
C PRO A 99 -8.79 -9.85 -4.96
N GLY A 100 -8.11 -8.92 -5.64
CA GLY A 100 -6.65 -8.86 -5.67
C GLY A 100 -6.06 -8.57 -4.30
N LEU A 101 -6.68 -7.66 -3.54
CA LEU A 101 -6.29 -7.38 -2.16
C LEU A 101 -6.45 -8.61 -1.26
N ALA A 102 -7.60 -9.29 -1.34
CA ALA A 102 -7.86 -10.50 -0.56
C ALA A 102 -6.86 -11.62 -0.88
N LEU A 103 -6.55 -11.84 -2.16
CA LEU A 103 -5.51 -12.79 -2.59
C LEU A 103 -4.13 -12.40 -2.06
N GLY A 104 -3.76 -11.12 -2.15
CA GLY A 104 -2.49 -10.62 -1.61
C GLY A 104 -2.35 -10.86 -0.11
N GLN A 105 -3.42 -10.64 0.65
CA GLN A 105 -3.45 -10.95 2.09
C GLN A 105 -3.33 -12.46 2.35
N ALA A 106 -4.04 -13.30 1.58
CA ALA A 106 -3.96 -14.75 1.73
C ALA A 106 -2.54 -15.28 1.47
N ILE A 107 -1.89 -14.80 0.41
CA ILE A 107 -0.50 -15.15 0.09
C ILE A 107 0.46 -14.62 1.18
N GLY A 108 0.25 -13.38 1.64
CA GLY A 108 1.07 -12.80 2.71
C GLY A 108 1.03 -13.60 4.00
N ARG A 109 -0.10 -14.24 4.31
CA ARG A 109 -0.23 -15.14 5.47
C ARG A 109 0.55 -16.44 5.34
N TRP A 110 0.80 -16.96 4.13
CA TRP A 110 1.64 -18.13 3.94
C TRP A 110 3.13 -17.83 4.11
N GLY A 111 3.53 -16.57 3.89
CA GLY A 111 4.92 -16.15 4.02
C GLY A 111 5.37 -15.82 5.46
N ASN A 112 4.48 -15.92 6.45
CA ASN A 112 4.71 -15.56 7.85
C ASN A 112 4.57 -16.77 8.76
#